data_AF-A0ABD1RMQ9-F1
#
_entry.id   AF-A0ABD1RMQ9-F1
#
_cell.length_a   1.000
_cell.length_b   1.000
_cell.length_c   1.000
_cell.angle_alpha   90.00
_cell.angle_beta   90.00
_cell.angle_gamma   90.00
#
_symmetry.space_group_name_H-M   'P 1'
#
loop_
_entity.id
_entity.type
_entity.pdbx_description
1 polymer ?
#
loop_
_entity_poly.entity_id
_entity_poly.type
_entity_poly.pdbx_seq_one_letter_code
_entity_poly.pdbx_strand_id
1 'polypeptide(L)'
;MKERKIIYEQFEAPDMAARLHSTRVLGTFGYHAPEDILCTQTFKARFEAVRTLKENEVWCKFGNKIARFGLEEFVLITGLKTRELESEDENLGLKSDLIQKYFKNSKGKVVRKQLLIAFRRCGNQPDKFKMGLLLILAYVLLCAEENMNLNLWWFNLADNFGRFNNYAWRKRSYEYKIGIFNQIKGETVKKYEINERYPYNFHGFPLAIMIWAFEAIPGLGKQFAHRLEGDRIPRMLGWDFQPTKLDGESVSKFLDTKIQIMQLRVKRTLVPSQE
;
A
#
# COMPACT_ATOMS: atom_id res chain seq x y z
N MET A 1 1.10 -9.09 31.96
CA MET A 1 0.46 -10.08 31.06
C MET A 1 -1.07 -10.03 31.10
N LYS A 2 -1.71 -9.73 32.25
CA LYS A 2 -3.18 -9.59 32.38
C LYS A 2 -3.77 -8.33 31.72
N GLU A 3 -3.11 -7.18 31.75
CA GLU A 3 -3.61 -5.95 31.09
C GLU A 3 -3.61 -6.02 29.55
N ARG A 4 -2.65 -6.74 28.94
CA ARG A 4 -2.64 -6.96 27.48
C ARG A 4 -3.85 -7.76 27.01
N LYS A 5 -4.35 -8.70 27.82
CA LYS A 5 -5.46 -9.58 27.45
C LYS A 5 -6.80 -8.83 27.44
N ILE A 6 -6.99 -7.90 28.36
CA ILE A 6 -8.22 -7.09 28.49
C ILE A 6 -8.39 -6.13 27.29
N ILE A 7 -7.30 -5.58 26.75
CA ILE A 7 -7.37 -4.70 25.57
C ILE A 7 -7.79 -5.47 24.31
N TYR A 8 -7.34 -6.73 24.16
CA TYR A 8 -7.72 -7.59 23.03
C TYR A 8 -9.13 -8.20 23.19
N GLU A 9 -9.60 -8.43 24.41
CA GLU A 9 -10.92 -9.02 24.67
C GLU A 9 -12.05 -7.97 24.68
N GLN A 10 -11.78 -6.68 24.98
CA GLN A 10 -12.79 -5.61 24.93
C GLN A 10 -12.91 -4.92 23.56
N PHE A 11 -11.89 -5.01 22.72
CA PHE A 11 -11.87 -4.45 21.38
C PHE A 11 -11.44 -5.53 20.40
N GLU A 12 -12.38 -6.30 19.86
CA GLU A 12 -12.11 -7.19 18.74
C GLU A 12 -11.31 -6.42 17.68
N ALA A 13 -10.06 -6.82 17.48
CA ALA A 13 -9.21 -6.17 16.50
C ALA A 13 -9.92 -6.24 15.14
N PRO A 14 -10.10 -5.11 14.43
CA PRO A 14 -10.80 -5.08 13.16
C PRO A 14 -10.24 -6.15 12.21
N ASP A 15 -11.05 -6.88 11.41
CA ASP A 15 -10.56 -7.91 10.44
C ASP A 15 -9.42 -7.37 9.57
N MET A 16 -9.48 -6.09 9.19
CA MET A 16 -8.39 -5.39 8.52
C MET A 16 -7.13 -5.25 9.40
N ALA A 17 -7.30 -4.81 10.64
CA ALA A 17 -6.21 -4.72 11.60
C ALA A 17 -5.63 -6.10 11.85
N ALA A 18 -6.43 -7.13 12.14
CA ALA A 18 -6.01 -8.51 12.32
C ALA A 18 -5.28 -9.07 11.09
N ARG A 19 -5.73 -8.79 9.86
CA ARG A 19 -5.01 -9.16 8.62
C ARG A 19 -3.67 -8.44 8.47
N LEU A 20 -3.57 -7.19 8.94
CA LEU A 20 -2.33 -6.40 8.90
C LEU A 20 -1.41 -6.65 10.12
N HIS A 21 -1.98 -7.04 11.27
CA HIS A 21 -1.31 -7.41 12.52
C HIS A 21 -0.86 -8.88 12.54
N SER A 22 -1.56 -9.77 11.84
CA SER A 22 -1.24 -11.20 11.67
C SER A 22 0.03 -11.41 10.85
N THR A 23 0.61 -10.34 10.31
CA THR A 23 1.83 -10.42 9.55
C THR A 23 2.89 -9.49 10.11
N ARG A 24 4.08 -10.05 10.14
CA ARG A 24 5.36 -9.42 9.75
C ARG A 24 5.25 -8.08 9.00
N VAL A 25 4.22 -7.79 8.21
CA VAL A 25 3.96 -6.49 7.55
C VAL A 25 4.17 -5.28 8.46
N LEU A 26 3.67 -5.23 9.70
CA LEU A 26 3.96 -4.05 10.56
C LEU A 26 5.38 -4.04 11.15
N GLY A 27 6.01 -5.20 11.34
CA GLY A 27 7.40 -5.31 11.81
C GLY A 27 8.43 -5.06 10.71
N THR A 28 8.15 -5.50 9.50
CA THR A 28 8.96 -5.31 8.29
C THR A 28 8.75 -3.90 7.75
N PHE A 29 7.51 -3.44 7.52
CA PHE A 29 7.26 -2.09 6.99
C PHE A 29 7.31 -1.01 8.07
N GLY A 30 7.03 -1.30 9.35
CA GLY A 30 7.14 -0.28 10.41
C GLY A 30 8.58 0.19 10.65
N TYR A 31 9.56 -0.69 10.43
CA TYR A 31 10.99 -0.39 10.55
C TYR A 31 11.67 -0.13 9.19
N HIS A 32 11.19 -0.73 8.09
CA HIS A 32 11.80 -0.62 6.75
C HIS A 32 10.94 0.11 5.70
N ALA A 33 9.80 0.72 6.06
CA ALA A 33 8.99 1.52 5.11
C ALA A 33 9.81 2.50 4.24
N PRO A 34 10.87 3.18 4.74
CA PRO A 34 11.72 4.01 3.89
C PRO A 34 12.46 3.24 2.79
N GLU A 35 12.93 2.02 3.07
CA GLU A 35 13.62 1.14 2.12
C GLU A 35 12.63 0.52 1.12
N ASP A 36 11.43 0.14 1.59
CA ASP A 36 10.35 -0.34 0.73
C ASP A 36 9.84 0.76 -0.23
N ILE A 37 9.76 2.02 0.25
CA ILE A 37 9.48 3.20 -0.58
C ILE A 37 10.59 3.37 -1.63
N LEU A 38 11.87 3.20 -1.25
CA LEU A 38 13.03 3.29 -2.15
C LEU A 38 13.01 2.22 -3.25
N CYS A 39 12.64 0.98 -2.89
CA CYS A 39 12.45 -0.09 -3.86
C CYS A 39 11.28 0.24 -4.81
N THR A 40 10.16 0.75 -4.28
CA THR A 40 9.01 1.12 -5.10
C THR A 40 9.34 2.29 -6.05
N GLN A 41 10.13 3.28 -5.60
CA GLN A 41 10.65 4.36 -6.45
C GLN A 41 11.56 3.83 -7.58
N THR A 42 12.34 2.78 -7.31
CA THR A 42 13.20 2.19 -8.34
C THR A 42 12.43 1.34 -9.33
N PHE A 43 11.43 0.59 -8.86
CA PHE A 43 10.44 -0.04 -9.72
C PHE A 43 9.80 0.97 -10.67
N LYS A 44 9.50 2.19 -10.20
CA LYS A 44 9.01 3.29 -11.04
C LYS A 44 9.94 3.66 -12.19
N ALA A 45 11.23 3.81 -11.91
CA ALA A 45 12.20 4.29 -12.89
C ALA A 45 12.42 3.31 -14.04
N ARG A 46 12.09 2.03 -13.85
CA ARG A 46 12.34 0.96 -14.83
C ARG A 46 11.08 0.33 -15.41
N PHE A 47 9.90 0.59 -14.84
CA PHE A 47 8.63 0.19 -15.44
C PHE A 47 8.22 1.20 -16.51
N GLU A 48 8.47 0.88 -17.78
CA GLU A 48 7.92 1.64 -18.90
C GLU A 48 6.39 1.53 -18.88
N ALA A 49 5.70 2.54 -18.35
CA ALA A 49 4.25 2.59 -18.35
C ALA A 49 3.73 2.69 -19.80
N VAL A 50 2.83 1.79 -20.18
CA VAL A 50 2.20 1.79 -21.49
C VAL A 50 0.94 2.64 -21.41
N ARG A 51 0.84 3.64 -22.30
CA ARG A 51 -0.39 4.43 -22.43
C ARG A 51 -1.53 3.55 -22.94
N THR A 52 -2.66 3.60 -22.24
CA THR A 52 -3.88 2.88 -22.57
C THR A 52 -5.09 3.73 -22.21
N LEU A 53 -6.17 3.59 -22.99
CA LEU A 53 -7.48 4.20 -22.71
C LEU A 53 -8.18 3.54 -21.52
N LYS A 54 -7.66 2.40 -21.03
CA LYS A 54 -8.18 1.74 -19.85
C LYS A 54 -7.73 2.49 -18.60
N GLU A 55 -8.65 3.25 -18.02
CA GLU A 55 -8.37 4.13 -16.88
C GLU A 55 -8.08 3.37 -15.58
N ASN A 56 -8.62 2.15 -15.45
CA ASN A 56 -8.50 1.29 -14.25
C ASN A 56 -7.50 0.14 -14.42
N GLU A 57 -6.53 0.27 -15.32
CA GLU A 57 -5.47 -0.73 -15.48
C GLU A 57 -4.13 -0.04 -15.68
N VAL A 58 -3.11 -0.56 -15.02
CA VAL A 58 -1.72 -0.19 -15.27
C VAL A 58 -1.11 -1.25 -16.16
N TRP A 59 -0.49 -0.82 -17.25
CA TRP A 59 0.25 -1.70 -18.14
C TRP A 59 1.72 -1.29 -18.09
N CYS A 60 2.60 -2.23 -17.81
CA CYS A 60 4.04 -1.99 -17.73
C CYS A 60 4.77 -2.89 -18.72
N LYS A 61 5.72 -2.31 -19.44
CA LYS A 61 6.58 -3.00 -20.38
C LYS A 61 7.93 -3.34 -19.74
N PHE A 62 8.44 -4.51 -20.10
CA PHE A 62 9.60 -5.19 -19.56
C PHE A 62 10.42 -5.79 -20.70
N GLY A 63 11.42 -5.06 -21.21
CA GLY A 63 12.06 -5.41 -22.47
C GLY A 63 11.03 -5.41 -23.60
N ASN A 64 10.79 -6.55 -24.24
CA ASN A 64 9.75 -6.71 -25.27
C ASN A 64 8.42 -7.32 -24.76
N LYS A 65 8.28 -7.53 -23.44
CA LYS A 65 7.09 -8.15 -22.83
C LYS A 65 6.28 -7.11 -22.07
N ILE A 66 5.00 -7.40 -21.82
CA ILE A 66 4.09 -6.49 -21.13
C ILE A 66 3.35 -7.26 -20.04
N ALA A 67 3.20 -6.64 -18.86
CA ALA A 67 2.36 -7.13 -17.78
C ALA A 67 1.31 -6.08 -17.39
N ARG A 68 0.15 -6.56 -16.97
CA ARG A 68 -0.98 -5.77 -16.51
C ARG A 68 -1.11 -5.88 -14.99
N PHE A 69 -1.41 -4.75 -14.36
CA PHE A 69 -1.86 -4.67 -12.97
C PHE A 69 -3.22 -3.97 -12.93
N GLY A 70 -4.28 -4.75 -12.71
CA GLY A 70 -5.65 -4.28 -12.56
C GLY A 70 -6.18 -4.48 -11.15
N LEU A 71 -7.49 -4.26 -11.01
CA LEU A 71 -8.18 -4.50 -9.74
C LEU A 71 -8.11 -5.97 -9.34
N GLU A 72 -8.19 -6.90 -10.29
CA GLU A 72 -8.12 -8.35 -10.05
C GLU A 72 -6.82 -8.77 -9.37
N GLU A 73 -5.65 -8.37 -9.92
CA GLU A 73 -4.36 -8.62 -9.30
C GLU A 73 -4.29 -8.00 -7.91
N PHE A 74 -4.84 -6.80 -7.75
CA PHE A 74 -4.91 -6.14 -6.46
C PHE A 74 -5.75 -6.93 -5.44
N VAL A 75 -6.87 -7.53 -5.85
CA VAL A 75 -7.67 -8.41 -4.98
C VAL A 75 -6.89 -9.67 -4.61
N LEU A 76 -6.30 -10.35 -5.59
CA LEU A 76 -5.55 -11.59 -5.37
C LEU A 76 -4.41 -11.39 -4.37
N ILE A 77 -3.71 -10.26 -4.50
CA ILE A 77 -2.57 -9.93 -3.65
C ILE A 77 -3.01 -9.49 -2.26
N THR A 78 -4.03 -8.63 -2.19
CA THR A 78 -4.38 -7.98 -0.92
C THR A 78 -5.42 -8.71 -0.10
N GLY A 79 -6.29 -9.50 -0.73
CA GLY A 79 -7.45 -10.12 -0.09
C GLY A 79 -8.45 -9.13 0.49
N LEU A 80 -8.34 -7.85 0.15
CA LEU A 80 -9.31 -6.87 0.59
C LEU A 80 -10.65 -7.17 -0.09
N LYS A 81 -11.73 -7.09 0.69
CA LYS A 81 -13.07 -7.43 0.23
C LYS A 81 -13.60 -6.39 -0.77
N THR A 82 -14.37 -6.84 -1.76
CA THR A 82 -15.16 -5.96 -2.63
C THR A 82 -16.41 -5.52 -1.90
N ARG A 83 -16.57 -4.20 -1.77
CA ARG A 83 -17.82 -3.57 -1.38
C ARG A 83 -18.04 -2.31 -2.21
N GLU A 84 -19.26 -1.77 -2.19
CA GLU A 84 -19.55 -0.47 -2.78
C GLU A 84 -18.95 0.65 -1.94
N LEU A 85 -18.44 1.68 -2.63
CA LEU A 85 -17.95 2.87 -1.97
C LEU A 85 -19.16 3.68 -1.55
N GLU A 86 -19.36 3.82 -0.24
CA GLU A 86 -20.25 4.83 0.29
C GLU A 86 -19.70 6.23 -0.02
N SER A 87 -20.59 7.21 -0.20
CA SER A 87 -20.21 8.60 -0.40
C SER A 87 -19.50 9.12 0.85
N GLU A 88 -18.27 9.60 0.68
CA GLU A 88 -17.52 10.20 1.77
C GLU A 88 -18.06 11.60 2.11
N ASP A 89 -18.33 11.85 3.38
CA ASP A 89 -18.82 13.16 3.87
C ASP A 89 -17.86 13.74 4.91
N GLU A 90 -17.04 14.71 4.50
CA GLU A 90 -16.10 15.37 5.40
C GLU A 90 -16.77 16.15 6.53
N ASN A 91 -18.05 16.54 6.41
CA ASN A 91 -18.79 17.20 7.50
C ASN A 91 -19.08 16.22 8.64
N LEU A 92 -19.39 14.96 8.31
CA LEU A 92 -19.47 13.90 9.30
C LEU A 92 -18.09 13.55 9.86
N GLY A 93 -17.05 13.67 9.04
CA GLY A 93 -15.64 13.61 9.47
C GLY A 93 -15.29 14.64 10.53
N LEU A 94 -15.68 15.91 10.34
CA LEU A 94 -15.47 17.00 11.30
C LEU A 94 -16.13 16.73 12.66
N LYS A 95 -17.21 15.95 12.68
CA LYS A 95 -17.92 15.54 13.90
C LYS A 95 -17.26 14.38 14.64
N SER A 96 -16.23 13.75 14.08
CA SER A 96 -15.51 12.64 14.74
C SER A 96 -15.00 13.05 16.12
N ASP A 97 -15.10 12.13 17.09
CA ASP A 97 -14.59 12.33 18.45
C ASP A 97 -13.09 12.62 18.44
N LEU A 98 -12.33 11.96 17.56
CA LEU A 98 -10.90 12.18 17.43
C LEU A 98 -10.60 13.60 16.95
N ILE A 99 -11.32 14.07 15.93
CA ILE A 99 -11.15 15.43 15.39
C ILE A 99 -11.50 16.46 16.46
N GLN A 100 -12.63 16.28 17.12
CA GLN A 100 -13.06 17.15 18.19
C GLN A 100 -12.11 17.11 19.38
N LYS A 101 -11.51 16.00 19.77
CA LYS A 101 -10.63 15.97 20.96
C LYS A 101 -9.21 16.44 20.68
N TYR A 102 -8.63 16.00 19.56
CA TYR A 102 -7.19 16.10 19.32
C TYR A 102 -6.80 17.06 18.20
N PHE A 103 -7.75 17.46 17.36
CA PHE A 103 -7.47 18.25 16.15
C PHE A 103 -8.33 19.50 16.00
N LYS A 104 -8.94 20.04 17.08
CA LYS A 104 -9.77 21.27 17.01
C LYS A 104 -9.06 22.44 16.31
N ASN A 105 -7.76 22.60 16.57
CA ASN A 105 -6.96 23.70 16.06
C ASN A 105 -6.45 23.49 14.63
N SER A 106 -6.79 22.36 14.00
CA SER A 106 -6.33 22.01 12.65
C SER A 106 -7.13 22.70 11.54
N LYS A 107 -8.21 23.42 11.89
CA LYS A 107 -9.14 24.07 10.93
C LYS A 107 -9.68 23.09 9.88
N GLY A 108 -9.96 21.85 10.30
CA GLY A 108 -10.46 20.80 9.40
C GLY A 108 -9.40 20.23 8.45
N LYS A 109 -8.10 20.46 8.70
CA LYS A 109 -7.02 19.90 7.89
C LYS A 109 -6.06 19.14 8.76
N VAL A 110 -6.18 17.81 8.76
CA VAL A 110 -5.29 16.93 9.52
C VAL A 110 -4.31 16.27 8.57
N VAL A 111 -3.02 16.57 8.75
CA VAL A 111 -1.95 15.89 8.00
C VAL A 111 -1.46 14.64 8.73
N ARG A 112 -0.89 13.69 7.99
CA ARG A 112 -0.36 12.42 8.57
C ARG A 112 0.60 12.66 9.72
N LYS A 113 1.49 13.66 9.63
CA LYS A 113 2.41 14.05 10.72
C LYS A 113 1.69 14.35 12.03
N GLN A 114 0.62 15.13 11.96
CA GLN A 114 -0.14 15.54 13.13
C GLN A 114 -0.82 14.32 13.77
N LEU A 115 -1.36 13.41 12.96
CA LEU A 115 -1.93 12.16 13.44
C LEU A 115 -0.88 11.31 14.20
N LEU A 116 0.34 11.20 13.68
CA LEU A 116 1.42 10.46 14.35
C LEU A 116 1.81 11.10 15.69
N ILE A 117 1.92 12.43 15.73
CA ILE A 117 2.22 13.17 16.96
C ILE A 117 1.11 12.94 17.99
N ALA A 118 -0.16 13.03 17.57
CA ALA A 118 -1.31 12.78 18.44
C ALA A 118 -1.29 11.35 18.99
N PHE A 119 -1.05 10.35 18.14
CA PHE A 119 -0.95 8.94 18.54
C PHE A 119 0.12 8.71 19.61
N ARG A 120 1.31 9.29 19.44
CA ARG A 120 2.43 9.17 20.40
C ARG A 120 2.10 9.78 21.75
N ARG A 121 1.35 10.88 21.76
CA ARG A 121 0.96 11.62 22.98
C ARG A 121 -0.33 11.11 23.60
N CYS A 122 -1.11 10.29 22.90
CA CYS A 122 -2.40 9.83 23.38
C CYS A 122 -2.24 8.79 24.49
N GLY A 123 -2.80 9.12 25.67
CA GLY A 123 -2.90 8.22 26.82
C GLY A 123 -4.22 7.44 26.88
N ASN A 124 -5.26 7.89 26.18
CA ASN A 124 -6.54 7.20 26.11
C ASN A 124 -6.43 6.00 25.16
N GLN A 125 -6.55 4.77 25.67
CA GLN A 125 -6.34 3.55 24.88
C GLN A 125 -7.31 3.41 23.69
N PRO A 126 -8.63 3.60 23.85
CA PRO A 126 -9.56 3.58 22.71
C PRO A 126 -9.20 4.57 21.61
N ASP A 127 -8.96 5.84 21.95
CA ASP A 127 -8.62 6.87 20.98
C ASP A 127 -7.25 6.61 20.32
N LYS A 128 -6.28 6.12 21.10
CA LYS A 128 -4.97 5.67 20.58
C LYS A 128 -5.11 4.52 19.58
N PHE A 129 -6.00 3.57 19.84
CA PHE A 129 -6.27 2.46 18.93
C PHE A 129 -6.86 2.96 17.60
N LYS A 130 -7.88 3.82 17.65
CA LYS A 130 -8.46 4.45 16.45
C LYS A 130 -7.42 5.22 15.63
N MET A 131 -6.57 6.01 16.29
CA MET A 131 -5.45 6.68 15.63
C MET A 131 -4.45 5.69 15.02
N GLY A 132 -4.19 4.56 15.69
CA GLY A 132 -3.37 3.47 15.17
C GLY A 132 -3.92 2.90 13.86
N LEU A 133 -5.24 2.65 13.78
CA LEU A 133 -5.89 2.19 12.54
C LEU A 133 -5.75 3.20 11.41
N LEU A 134 -5.96 4.50 11.70
CA LEU A 134 -5.78 5.57 10.74
C LEU A 134 -4.32 5.70 10.28
N LEU A 135 -3.35 5.45 11.15
CA LEU A 135 -1.94 5.42 10.79
C LEU A 135 -1.61 4.22 9.90
N ILE A 136 -2.16 3.03 10.20
CA ILE A 136 -2.00 1.85 9.34
C ILE A 136 -2.59 2.14 7.94
N LEU A 137 -3.78 2.72 7.89
CA LEU A 137 -4.39 3.17 6.64
C LEU A 137 -3.49 4.16 5.89
N ALA A 138 -3.02 5.21 6.58
CA ALA A 138 -2.20 6.24 5.98
C ALA A 138 -0.85 5.69 5.48
N TYR A 139 -0.14 4.89 6.28
CA TYR A 139 1.19 4.39 5.94
C TYR A 139 1.16 3.21 4.98
N VAL A 140 0.31 2.22 5.23
CA VAL A 140 0.36 0.93 4.51
C VAL A 140 -0.52 0.96 3.27
N LEU A 141 -1.78 1.36 3.43
CA LEU A 141 -2.77 1.32 2.35
C LEU A 141 -2.62 2.50 1.40
N LEU A 142 -2.35 3.69 1.94
CA LEU A 142 -2.25 4.90 1.16
C LEU A 142 -0.79 5.28 0.89
N CYS A 143 0.18 4.85 1.70
CA CYS A 143 1.55 5.36 1.65
C CYS A 143 1.59 6.90 1.59
N ALA A 144 0.72 7.53 2.38
CA ALA A 144 0.54 8.97 2.43
C ALA A 144 1.83 9.67 2.88
N GLU A 145 2.15 10.78 2.22
CA GLU A 145 3.26 11.63 2.62
C GLU A 145 3.03 12.28 3.99
N GLU A 146 4.11 12.75 4.62
CA GLU A 146 4.05 13.35 5.96
C GLU A 146 3.08 14.55 6.04
N ASN A 147 3.07 15.35 4.97
CA ASN A 147 2.26 16.56 4.86
C ASN A 147 0.95 16.34 4.07
N MET A 148 0.65 15.10 3.68
CA MET A 148 -0.59 14.80 2.97
C MET A 148 -1.78 14.97 3.93
N ASN A 149 -2.79 15.73 3.49
CA ASN A 149 -4.05 15.85 4.20
C ASN A 149 -4.80 14.51 4.15
N LEU A 150 -5.23 14.02 5.31
CA LEU A 150 -6.07 12.85 5.42
C LEU A 150 -7.53 13.26 5.25
N ASN A 151 -8.32 12.41 4.59
CA ASN A 151 -9.74 12.65 4.48
C ASN A 151 -10.40 12.50 5.86
N LEU A 152 -11.14 13.53 6.29
CA LEU A 152 -11.78 13.54 7.60
C LEU A 152 -12.85 12.47 7.75
N TRP A 153 -13.48 12.03 6.67
CA TRP A 153 -14.43 10.92 6.66
C TRP A 153 -13.85 9.67 7.32
N TRP A 154 -12.56 9.40 7.12
CA TRP A 154 -11.92 8.22 7.71
C TRP A 154 -11.88 8.27 9.24
N PHE A 155 -11.82 9.47 9.83
CA PHE A 155 -11.90 9.63 11.28
C PHE A 155 -13.30 9.27 11.80
N ASN A 156 -14.36 9.66 11.07
CA ASN A 156 -15.72 9.22 11.36
C ASN A 156 -15.85 7.68 11.28
N LEU A 157 -15.23 7.06 10.27
CA LEU A 157 -15.18 5.60 10.17
C LEU A 157 -14.44 4.97 11.35
N ALA A 158 -13.30 5.53 11.77
CA ALA A 158 -12.52 5.00 12.88
C ALA A 158 -13.30 5.04 14.22
N ASP A 159 -14.29 5.92 14.36
CA ASP A 159 -15.18 5.93 15.52
C ASP A 159 -16.16 4.73 15.54
N ASN A 160 -16.40 4.08 14.41
CA ASN A 160 -17.23 2.88 14.29
C ASN A 160 -16.47 1.75 13.57
N PHE A 161 -15.86 0.84 14.33
CA PHE A 161 -15.06 -0.26 13.78
C PHE A 161 -15.83 -1.18 12.84
N GLY A 162 -17.13 -1.38 13.05
CA GLY A 162 -17.98 -2.14 12.15
C GLY A 162 -18.05 -1.47 10.77
N ARG A 163 -18.28 -0.16 10.72
CA ARG A 163 -18.24 0.61 9.46
C ARG A 163 -16.83 0.66 8.88
N PHE A 164 -15.80 0.89 9.69
CA PHE A 164 -14.41 0.88 9.23
C PHE A 164 -14.05 -0.43 8.54
N ASN A 165 -14.34 -1.59 9.15
CA ASN A 165 -14.05 -2.91 8.55
C ASN A 165 -14.83 -3.19 7.28
N ASN A 166 -16.06 -2.68 7.22
CA ASN A 166 -16.95 -2.89 6.08
C ASN A 166 -16.81 -1.80 5.02
N TYR A 167 -15.95 -0.81 5.22
CA TYR A 167 -15.67 0.19 4.21
C TYR A 167 -14.91 -0.42 3.02
N ALA A 168 -15.16 0.10 1.83
CA ALA A 168 -14.58 -0.38 0.58
C ALA A 168 -13.10 0.04 0.39
N TRP A 169 -12.26 -0.20 1.41
CA TRP A 169 -10.84 0.12 1.42
C TRP A 169 -10.09 -0.40 0.20
N ARG A 170 -10.54 -1.53 -0.35
CA ARG A 170 -10.00 -2.06 -1.60
C ARG A 170 -10.16 -1.09 -2.76
N LYS A 171 -11.37 -0.62 -3.01
CA LYS A 171 -11.64 0.32 -4.11
C LYS A 171 -10.92 1.64 -3.81
N ARG A 172 -11.00 2.12 -2.57
CA ARG A 172 -10.37 3.39 -2.18
C ARG A 172 -8.85 3.39 -2.37
N SER A 173 -8.16 2.38 -1.87
CA SER A 173 -6.69 2.24 -2.05
C SER A 173 -6.32 2.01 -3.52
N TYR A 174 -7.17 1.31 -4.29
CA TYR A 174 -6.97 1.12 -5.73
C TYR A 174 -7.12 2.43 -6.52
N GLU A 175 -8.11 3.26 -6.19
CA GLU A 175 -8.33 4.59 -6.80
C GLU A 175 -7.14 5.52 -6.54
N TYR A 176 -6.68 5.60 -5.29
CA TYR A 176 -5.48 6.39 -4.94
C TYR A 176 -4.27 5.99 -5.77
N LYS A 177 -4.08 4.67 -5.94
CA LYS A 177 -2.99 4.12 -6.73
C LYS A 177 -3.11 4.48 -8.22
N ILE A 178 -4.28 4.23 -8.81
CA ILE A 178 -4.51 4.49 -10.25
C ILE A 178 -4.42 5.98 -10.56
N GLY A 179 -4.92 6.85 -9.67
CA GLY A 179 -4.78 8.30 -9.81
C GLY A 179 -3.35 8.74 -10.03
N ILE A 180 -2.39 8.13 -9.33
CA ILE A 180 -0.96 8.44 -9.46
C ILE A 180 -0.39 7.95 -10.78
N PHE A 181 -0.69 6.71 -11.16
CA PHE A 181 -0.27 6.19 -12.46
C PHE A 181 -0.85 7.01 -13.61
N ASN A 182 -2.09 7.50 -13.49
CA ASN A 182 -2.74 8.33 -14.49
C ASN A 182 -2.17 9.75 -14.53
N GLN A 183 -1.81 10.36 -13.39
CA GLN A 183 -1.08 11.64 -13.37
C GLN A 183 0.25 11.55 -14.12
N ILE A 184 0.95 10.42 -14.03
CA ILE A 184 2.21 10.15 -14.76
C ILE A 184 1.98 9.98 -16.28
N LYS A 185 0.76 9.66 -16.75
CA LYS A 185 0.47 9.52 -18.19
C LYS A 185 0.57 10.86 -18.94
N GLY A 186 0.38 12.00 -18.26
CA GLY A 186 0.31 13.34 -18.84
C GLY A 186 1.66 14.04 -19.04
N GLU A 187 2.64 13.78 -18.19
CA GLU A 187 3.98 14.32 -18.35
C GLU A 187 4.77 13.37 -19.25
N THR A 188 5.23 13.86 -20.40
CA THR A 188 6.32 13.20 -21.13
C THR A 188 7.40 12.92 -20.09
N VAL A 189 7.67 11.65 -19.79
CA VAL A 189 8.83 11.24 -18.99
C VAL A 189 10.05 11.66 -19.82
N LYS A 190 10.38 12.96 -19.79
CA LYS A 190 11.68 13.48 -20.19
C LYS A 190 12.65 12.61 -19.42
N LYS A 191 13.64 12.05 -20.11
CA LYS A 191 14.72 11.25 -19.54
C LYS A 191 15.20 11.91 -18.24
N TYR A 192 14.71 11.45 -17.11
CA TYR A 192 15.31 11.75 -15.83
C TYR A 192 16.43 10.75 -15.71
N GLU A 193 17.66 11.26 -15.70
CA GLU A 193 18.83 10.47 -15.37
C GLU A 193 18.60 9.85 -13.98
N ILE A 194 19.04 8.61 -13.82
CA ILE A 194 18.83 7.72 -12.66
C ILE A 194 19.27 8.35 -11.31
N ASN A 195 19.90 9.53 -11.35
CA ASN A 195 20.49 10.24 -10.21
C ASN A 195 19.58 11.32 -9.58
N GLU A 196 18.42 11.64 -10.14
CA GLU A 196 17.46 12.54 -9.50
C GLU A 196 16.33 11.74 -8.84
N ARG A 197 16.20 11.89 -7.52
CA ARG A 197 15.12 11.28 -6.73
C ARG A 197 13.78 11.56 -7.42
N TYR A 198 13.09 10.52 -7.87
CA TYR A 198 11.77 10.63 -8.49
C TYR A 198 10.84 11.43 -7.58
N PRO A 199 10.25 12.56 -8.03
CA PRO A 199 9.56 13.50 -7.15
C PRO A 199 8.19 13.02 -6.65
N TYR A 200 7.70 11.86 -7.10
CA TYR A 200 6.40 11.33 -6.67
C TYR A 200 6.54 9.96 -6.05
N ASN A 201 6.21 9.87 -4.75
CA ASN A 201 6.11 8.63 -4.01
C ASN A 201 4.95 7.78 -4.56
N PHE A 202 5.14 6.47 -4.60
CA PHE A 202 4.04 5.55 -4.86
C PHE A 202 3.04 5.61 -3.71
N HIS A 203 1.94 6.33 -3.87
CA HIS A 203 0.79 6.21 -2.97
C HIS A 203 -0.16 5.09 -3.46
N GLY A 204 -0.91 4.46 -2.56
CA GLY A 204 -1.88 3.41 -2.89
C GLY A 204 -1.33 1.97 -2.88
N PHE A 205 -0.85 1.54 -1.71
CA PHE A 205 -0.39 0.18 -1.40
C PHE A 205 0.83 -0.31 -2.22
N PRO A 206 2.02 0.29 -2.02
CA PRO A 206 3.27 -0.10 -2.70
C PRO A 206 3.56 -1.59 -2.66
N LEU A 207 3.29 -2.23 -1.52
CA LEU A 207 3.47 -3.67 -1.31
C LEU A 207 2.73 -4.52 -2.35
N ALA A 208 1.55 -4.09 -2.80
CA ALA A 208 0.77 -4.84 -3.77
C ALA A 208 1.40 -4.77 -5.16
N ILE A 209 2.02 -3.64 -5.51
CA ILE A 209 2.78 -3.48 -6.74
C ILE A 209 4.06 -4.31 -6.68
N MET A 210 4.77 -4.31 -5.55
CA MET A 210 5.99 -5.10 -5.38
C MET A 210 5.72 -6.60 -5.52
N ILE A 211 4.71 -7.12 -4.81
CA ILE A 211 4.31 -8.53 -4.92
C ILE A 211 3.85 -8.84 -6.34
N TRP A 212 3.09 -7.95 -6.97
CA TRP A 212 2.69 -8.12 -8.36
C TRP A 212 3.91 -8.25 -9.27
N ALA A 213 4.91 -7.39 -9.11
CA ALA A 213 6.14 -7.45 -9.91
C ALA A 213 6.90 -8.77 -9.68
N PHE A 214 6.99 -9.26 -8.44
CA PHE A 214 7.59 -10.55 -8.13
C PHE A 214 6.84 -11.74 -8.73
N GLU A 215 5.51 -11.69 -8.76
CA GLU A 215 4.69 -12.75 -9.37
C GLU A 215 4.65 -12.68 -10.90
N ALA A 216 4.62 -11.47 -11.44
CA ALA A 216 4.65 -11.19 -12.87
C ALA A 216 6.02 -11.51 -13.47
N ILE A 217 7.10 -11.31 -12.72
CA ILE A 217 8.48 -11.61 -13.14
C ILE A 217 9.07 -12.62 -12.14
N PRO A 218 8.81 -13.93 -12.30
CA PRO A 218 9.21 -14.93 -11.30
C PRO A 218 10.71 -14.93 -10.98
N GLY A 219 11.57 -14.59 -11.94
CA GLY A 219 13.01 -14.49 -11.71
C GLY A 219 13.38 -13.35 -10.75
N LEU A 220 12.65 -12.24 -10.81
CA LEU A 220 12.83 -11.11 -9.89
C LEU A 220 12.40 -11.52 -8.48
N GLY A 221 11.21 -12.13 -8.35
CA GLY A 221 10.72 -12.63 -7.06
C GLY A 221 11.69 -13.61 -6.40
N LYS A 222 12.24 -14.56 -7.17
CA LYS A 222 13.25 -15.53 -6.67
C LYS A 222 14.55 -14.88 -6.20
N GLN A 223 14.95 -13.78 -6.82
CA GLN A 223 16.21 -13.11 -6.51
C GLN A 223 16.11 -12.28 -5.23
N PHE A 224 14.98 -11.62 -5.01
CA PHE A 224 14.85 -10.58 -4.00
C PHE A 224 13.85 -10.88 -2.88
N ALA A 225 13.11 -11.97 -2.96
CA ALA A 225 12.19 -12.40 -1.92
C ALA A 225 12.11 -13.92 -1.82
N HIS A 226 11.60 -14.40 -0.69
CA HIS A 226 11.35 -15.82 -0.48
C HIS A 226 9.84 -16.08 -0.48
N ARG A 227 9.38 -16.97 -1.36
CA ARG A 227 7.97 -17.40 -1.36
C ARG A 227 7.82 -18.56 -0.38
N LEU A 228 6.96 -18.38 0.61
CA LEU A 228 6.65 -19.41 1.60
C LEU A 228 5.96 -20.60 0.94
N GLU A 229 6.16 -21.80 1.51
CA GLU A 229 5.47 -23.01 1.06
C GLU A 229 3.96 -22.95 1.34
N GLY A 230 3.20 -23.54 0.42
CA GLY A 230 1.74 -23.57 0.41
C GLY A 230 1.10 -22.33 -0.23
N ASP A 231 -0.13 -22.51 -0.73
CA ASP A 231 -0.93 -21.41 -1.24
C ASP A 231 -1.52 -20.60 -0.08
N ARG A 232 -0.93 -19.43 0.17
CA ARG A 232 -1.43 -18.47 1.17
C ARG A 232 -2.40 -17.51 0.52
N ILE A 233 -3.58 -17.36 1.14
CA ILE A 233 -4.60 -16.41 0.73
C ILE A 233 -4.84 -15.43 1.89
N PRO A 234 -4.67 -14.11 1.69
CA PRO A 234 -4.21 -13.47 0.45
C PRO A 234 -2.72 -13.68 0.14
N ARG A 235 -2.34 -13.48 -1.13
CA ARG A 235 -0.98 -13.83 -1.59
C ARG A 235 0.12 -13.04 -0.89
N MET A 236 -0.16 -11.83 -0.42
CA MET A 236 0.82 -11.06 0.36
C MET A 236 1.33 -11.80 1.61
N LEU A 237 0.54 -12.72 2.17
CA LEU A 237 0.95 -13.53 3.32
C LEU A 237 1.94 -14.64 2.94
N GLY A 238 2.11 -14.92 1.64
CA GLY A 238 3.01 -15.94 1.11
C GLY A 238 4.41 -15.44 0.79
N TRP A 239 4.74 -14.17 1.10
CA TRP A 239 6.02 -13.56 0.78
C TRP A 239 6.79 -13.18 2.05
N ASP A 240 8.05 -13.60 2.13
CA ASP A 240 9.02 -13.17 3.12
C ASP A 240 10.08 -12.29 2.43
N PHE A 241 10.19 -11.04 2.87
CA PHE A 241 11.06 -10.05 2.27
C PHE A 241 12.37 -9.99 3.07
N GLN A 242 13.49 -9.87 2.36
CA GLN A 242 14.80 -9.57 2.96
C GLN A 242 15.15 -8.12 2.61
N PRO A 243 14.83 -7.13 3.46
CA PRO A 243 14.98 -5.70 3.14
C PRO A 243 16.40 -5.33 2.71
N THR A 244 17.39 -5.98 3.31
CA THR A 244 18.83 -5.75 3.07
C THR A 244 19.30 -6.09 1.66
N LYS A 245 18.49 -6.74 0.82
CA LYS A 245 18.84 -7.11 -0.57
C LYS A 245 18.05 -6.37 -1.63
N LEU A 246 17.04 -5.61 -1.23
CA LEU A 246 16.06 -5.02 -2.13
C LEU A 246 16.33 -3.52 -2.31
N ASP A 247 17.49 -3.20 -2.87
CA ASP A 247 17.81 -1.84 -3.29
C ASP A 247 17.56 -1.65 -4.79
N GLY A 248 17.44 -0.39 -5.18
CA GLY A 248 17.11 -0.02 -6.54
C GLY A 248 18.14 -0.42 -7.60
N GLU A 249 19.41 -0.29 -7.25
CA GLU A 249 20.51 -0.57 -8.16
C GLU A 249 20.58 -2.08 -8.45
N SER A 250 20.40 -2.91 -7.43
CA SER A 250 20.34 -4.36 -7.57
C SER A 250 19.18 -4.83 -8.45
N VAL A 251 17.97 -4.28 -8.23
CA VAL A 251 16.80 -4.58 -9.08
C VAL A 251 17.05 -4.17 -10.53
N SER A 252 17.62 -2.99 -10.73
CA SER A 252 17.96 -2.47 -12.05
C SER A 252 18.95 -3.37 -12.78
N LYS A 253 20.06 -3.73 -12.12
CA LYS A 253 21.10 -4.60 -12.67
C LYS A 253 20.55 -5.96 -13.06
N PHE A 254 19.66 -6.52 -12.24
CA PHE A 254 18.99 -7.79 -12.55
C PHE A 254 18.16 -7.69 -13.83
N LEU A 255 17.31 -6.65 -13.95
CA LEU A 255 16.46 -6.45 -15.11
C LEU A 255 17.28 -6.23 -16.39
N ASP A 256 18.29 -5.36 -16.34
CA ASP A 256 19.17 -5.06 -17.47
C ASP A 256 19.87 -6.34 -17.96
N THR A 257 20.44 -7.12 -17.04
CA THR A 257 21.10 -8.39 -17.36
C THR A 257 20.12 -9.37 -18.02
N LYS A 258 18.92 -9.55 -17.45
CA LYS A 258 17.94 -10.52 -17.95
C LYS A 258 17.27 -10.10 -19.26
N ILE A 259 17.13 -8.80 -19.50
CA ILE A 259 16.67 -8.24 -20.77
C ILE A 259 17.74 -8.47 -21.85
N GLN A 260 19.01 -8.14 -21.55
CA GLN A 260 20.12 -8.28 -22.50
C GLN A 260 20.32 -9.72 -22.97
N ILE A 261 20.23 -10.70 -22.07
CA ILE A 261 20.37 -12.13 -22.42
C ILE A 261 19.06 -12.76 -22.92
N MET A 262 18.00 -11.97 -23.13
CA MET A 262 16.65 -12.42 -23.55
C MET A 262 15.99 -13.51 -22.68
N GLN A 263 16.37 -13.62 -21.41
CA GLN A 263 15.84 -14.62 -20.48
C GLN A 263 14.77 -14.09 -19.53
N LEU A 264 14.31 -12.85 -19.71
CA LEU A 264 13.27 -12.29 -18.85
C LEU A 264 11.93 -12.98 -19.10
N ARG A 265 11.47 -13.80 -18.15
CA ARG A 265 10.11 -14.36 -18.16
C ARG A 265 9.15 -13.38 -17.49
N VAL A 266 8.10 -13.00 -18.21
CA VAL A 266 7.07 -12.08 -17.74
C VAL A 266 5.70 -12.71 -17.98
N LYS A 267 4.86 -12.77 -16.94
CA LYS A 267 3.45 -13.15 -17.03
C LYS A 267 2.63 -11.91 -17.34
N ARG A 268 1.71 -12.02 -18.30
CA ARG A 268 0.88 -10.89 -18.74
C ARG A 268 -0.13 -10.46 -17.67
N THR A 269 -0.71 -11.41 -16.96
CA THR A 269 -1.66 -11.22 -15.86
C THR A 269 -1.37 -12.24 -14.76
N LEU A 270 -1.87 -11.99 -13.55
CA LEU A 270 -1.84 -13.02 -12.51
C LEU A 270 -3.08 -13.91 -12.62
N VAL A 271 -2.85 -15.22 -12.55
CA VAL A 271 -3.92 -16.23 -12.53
C VAL A 271 -4.16 -16.61 -11.08
N PRO A 272 -5.40 -16.88 -10.62
CA PRO A 272 -5.67 -17.44 -9.29
C PRO A 272 -4.82 -18.67 -8.99
N SER A 273 -4.55 -18.94 -7.71
CA SER A 273 -3.88 -20.20 -7.33
C SER A 273 -4.87 -21.33 -7.63
N GLN A 274 -4.38 -22.45 -8.15
CA GLN A 274 -5.24 -23.64 -8.30
C GLN A 274 -5.53 -24.15 -6.88
N GLU A 275 -6.81 -24.28 -6.54
CA GLU A 275 -7.26 -24.89 -5.28
C GLU A 275 -6.92 -26.38 -5.22
#